data_AF-A0A6A2YU49-F1
#
_entry.id   AF-A0A6A2YU49-F1
#
_cell.length_a   1.000
_cell.length_b   1.000
_cell.length_c   1.000
_cell.angle_alpha   90.00
_cell.angle_beta   90.00
_cell.angle_gamma   90.00
#
_symmetry.space_group_name_H-M   'P 1'
#
loop_
_entity.id
_entity.type
_entity.pdbx_description
1 polymer ?
#
loop_
_entity_poly.entity_id
_entity_poly.type
_entity_poly.pdbx_seq_one_letter_code
_entity_poly.pdbx_strand_id
1 'polypeptide(L)'
;MAVAALVEIKRKRVATDSGLLDSPAPLPITFFWIALQYLFLGSADLFTLAGLLEFFFTEAPSSMRSLATSLSWASLAMGYYLSSVIVSIVNSVTDNSGHSPWLSAHTINRYHLDRFYWLMCVLSALNFLHYLFWAMRYQYRSAGASK
;
A
#
# COMPACT_ATOMS: atom_id res chain seq x y z
N MET A 1 2.83 -5.01 -1.41
CA MET A 1 2.16 -4.97 -2.73
C MET A 1 2.59 -6.11 -3.66
N ALA A 2 3.87 -6.47 -3.76
CA ALA A 2 4.31 -7.60 -4.58
C ALA A 2 3.59 -8.94 -4.28
N VAL A 3 3.43 -9.30 -3.00
CA VAL A 3 2.69 -10.51 -2.60
C VAL A 3 1.24 -10.47 -3.08
N ALA A 4 0.57 -9.32 -2.96
CA ALA A 4 -0.80 -9.13 -3.44
C ALA A 4 -0.91 -9.32 -4.96
N ALA A 5 0.06 -8.81 -5.73
CA ALA A 5 0.13 -9.02 -7.17
C ALA A 5 0.27 -10.51 -7.53
N LEU A 6 1.14 -11.24 -6.82
CA LEU A 6 1.32 -12.68 -7.02
C LEU A 6 0.06 -13.49 -6.68
N VAL A 7 -0.60 -13.16 -5.56
CA VAL A 7 -1.86 -13.80 -5.15
C VAL A 7 -2.94 -13.56 -6.20
N GLU A 8 -3.05 -12.34 -6.74
CA GLU A 8 -4.02 -12.01 -7.77
C GLU A 8 -3.74 -12.75 -9.10
N ILE A 9 -2.48 -12.83 -9.52
CA ILE A 9 -2.08 -13.61 -10.71
C ILE A 9 -2.47 -15.09 -10.53
N LYS A 10 -2.23 -15.65 -9.34
CA LYS A 10 -2.59 -17.04 -9.02
C LYS A 10 -4.11 -17.22 -9.03
N ARG A 11 -4.87 -16.31 -8.42
CA ARG A 11 -6.34 -16.32 -8.41
C ARG A 11 -6.91 -16.28 -9.83
N LYS A 12 -6.39 -15.38 -10.67
CA LYS A 12 -6.80 -15.26 -12.07
C LYS A 12 -6.49 -16.53 -12.87
N ARG A 13 -5.29 -17.10 -12.72
CA ARG A 13 -4.92 -18.36 -13.39
C ARG A 13 -5.88 -19.49 -13.03
N VAL A 14 -6.22 -19.66 -11.74
CA VAL A 14 -7.16 -20.68 -11.28
C VAL A 14 -8.58 -20.44 -11.85
N ALA A 15 -9.00 -19.19 -11.97
CA ALA A 15 -10.28 -18.83 -12.58
C ALA A 15 -10.33 -19.16 -14.08
N THR A 16 -9.24 -18.90 -14.81
CA THR A 16 -9.10 -19.25 -16.23
C THR A 16 -9.07 -20.76 -16.45
N ASP A 17 -8.24 -21.48 -15.69
CA ASP A 17 -8.07 -22.94 -15.83
C ASP A 17 -9.35 -23.72 -15.48
N SER A 18 -10.17 -23.18 -14.58
CA SER A 18 -11.44 -23.80 -14.18
C SER A 18 -12.62 -23.40 -15.10
N GLY A 19 -12.41 -22.55 -16.10
CA GLY A 19 -13.48 -22.02 -16.95
C GLY A 19 -14.52 -21.15 -16.22
N LEU A 20 -14.20 -20.69 -15.01
CA LEU A 20 -15.11 -20.00 -14.09
C LEU A 20 -15.01 -18.47 -14.17
N LEU A 21 -14.47 -17.93 -15.27
CA LEU A 21 -14.24 -16.49 -15.43
C LEU A 21 -15.54 -15.65 -15.30
N ASP A 22 -16.68 -16.19 -15.73
CA ASP A 22 -17.98 -15.51 -15.72
C ASP A 22 -19.01 -16.16 -14.77
N SER A 23 -18.61 -17.17 -13.99
CA SER A 23 -19.50 -17.88 -13.06
C SER A 23 -19.29 -17.39 -11.61
N PRO A 24 -20.37 -17.17 -10.83
CA PRO A 24 -20.28 -16.82 -9.41
C PRO A 24 -19.86 -18.00 -8.51
N ALA A 25 -19.54 -19.16 -9.08
CA ALA A 25 -19.16 -20.33 -8.31
C ALA A 25 -17.82 -20.12 -7.56
N PRO A 26 -17.66 -20.75 -6.39
CA PRO A 26 -16.45 -20.60 -5.59
C PRO A 26 -15.23 -21.06 -6.38
N LEU A 27 -14.22 -20.20 -6.48
CA LEU A 27 -12.92 -20.58 -7.02
C LEU A 27 -12.28 -21.61 -6.09
N PRO A 28 -11.69 -22.70 -6.62
CA PRO A 28 -10.95 -23.67 -5.82
C PRO A 28 -9.59 -23.09 -5.40
N ILE A 29 -9.60 -22.06 -4.55
CA ILE A 29 -8.40 -21.41 -4.00
C ILE A 29 -8.41 -21.50 -2.48
N THR A 30 -7.25 -21.81 -1.92
CA THR A 30 -7.07 -21.88 -0.46
C THR A 30 -7.04 -20.47 0.13
N PHE A 31 -7.77 -20.24 1.23
CA PHE A 31 -7.76 -18.98 1.99
C PHE A 31 -6.35 -18.56 2.47
N PHE A 32 -5.43 -19.52 2.56
CA PHE A 32 -4.04 -19.32 2.98
C PHE A 32 -3.30 -18.23 2.19
N TRP A 33 -3.60 -18.06 0.90
CA TRP A 33 -2.94 -17.04 0.07
C TRP A 33 -3.30 -15.60 0.48
N ILE A 34 -4.56 -15.37 0.84
CA ILE A 34 -5.03 -14.08 1.35
C ILE A 34 -4.46 -13.86 2.75
N ALA A 35 -4.49 -14.89 3.61
CA ALA A 35 -3.89 -14.81 4.94
C ALA A 35 -2.42 -14.38 4.90
N LEU A 36 -1.63 -14.94 3.96
CA LEU A 36 -0.23 -14.56 3.79
C LEU A 36 -0.06 -13.08 3.39
N GLN A 37 -0.91 -12.57 2.50
CA GLN A 37 -0.90 -11.15 2.12
C GLN A 37 -1.19 -10.24 3.32
N TYR A 38 -2.20 -10.58 4.13
CA TYR A 38 -2.56 -9.79 5.31
C TYR A 38 -1.53 -9.88 6.43
N LEU A 39 -0.86 -11.03 6.58
CA LEU A 39 0.23 -11.18 7.54
C LEU A 39 1.35 -10.17 7.26
N PHE A 40 1.84 -10.10 6.03
CA PHE A 40 2.90 -9.15 5.67
C PHE A 40 2.44 -7.70 5.77
N LEU A 41 1.20 -7.41 5.37
CA LEU A 41 0.63 -6.06 5.49
C LEU A 41 0.54 -5.63 6.96
N GLY A 42 0.03 -6.49 7.84
CA GLY A 42 -0.13 -6.21 9.26
C GLY A 42 1.21 -6.07 9.98
N SER A 43 2.20 -6.92 9.68
CA SER A 43 3.54 -6.76 10.22
C SER A 43 4.19 -5.45 9.78
N ALA A 44 4.07 -5.10 8.49
CA ALA A 44 4.61 -3.84 7.98
C ALA A 44 3.96 -2.63 8.69
N ASP A 45 2.63 -2.61 8.80
CA ASP A 45 1.88 -1.51 9.43
C ASP A 45 2.29 -1.34 10.91
N LEU A 46 2.38 -2.45 11.65
CA LEU A 46 2.83 -2.46 13.05
C LEU A 46 4.22 -1.85 13.21
N PHE A 47 5.19 -2.29 12.40
CA PHE A 47 6.56 -1.77 12.48
C PHE A 47 6.64 -0.30 12.08
N THR A 48 5.90 0.11 11.04
CA THR A 48 5.90 1.51 10.61
C THR A 48 5.27 2.44 11.64
N LEU A 49 4.14 2.05 12.24
CA LEU A 49 3.46 2.88 13.23
C LEU A 49 4.27 2.96 14.53
N ALA A 50 4.79 1.83 15.01
CA ALA A 50 5.63 1.80 16.21
C ALA A 50 6.91 2.61 16.01
N GLY A 51 7.62 2.39 14.90
CA GLY A 51 8.86 3.11 14.59
C GLY A 51 8.66 4.61 14.38
N LEU A 52 7.57 5.01 13.72
CA LEU A 52 7.22 6.42 13.54
C LEU A 52 6.96 7.10 14.88
N LEU A 53 6.20 6.44 15.75
CA LEU A 53 5.83 6.96 17.05
C LEU A 53 7.07 7.10 17.95
N GLU A 54 7.90 6.06 18.02
CA GLU A 54 9.15 6.08 18.80
C GLU A 54 10.12 7.16 18.29
N PHE A 55 10.28 7.29 16.97
CA PHE A 55 11.10 8.33 16.36
C PHE A 55 10.60 9.73 16.74
N PHE A 56 9.30 9.99 16.59
CA PHE A 56 8.73 11.29 16.95
C PHE A 56 8.86 11.59 18.44
N PHE A 57 8.67 10.63 19.33
CA PHE A 57 8.83 10.85 20.77
C PHE A 57 10.28 11.07 21.20
N THR A 58 11.24 10.49 20.48
CA THR A 58 12.68 10.60 20.78
C THR A 58 13.28 11.90 20.24
N GLU A 59 12.91 12.29 19.02
CA GLU A 59 13.48 13.46 18.36
C GLU A 59 12.71 14.76 18.68
N ALA A 60 11.40 14.69 18.96
CA ALA A 60 10.63 15.90 19.29
C ALA A 60 10.88 16.37 20.74
N PRO A 61 11.04 17.68 20.96
CA PRO A 61 11.08 18.24 22.31
C PRO A 61 9.76 17.97 23.05
N SER A 62 9.81 17.84 24.37
CA SER A 62 8.67 17.42 25.21
C SER A 62 7.42 18.28 25.02
N SER A 63 7.58 19.57 24.71
CA SER A 63 6.48 20.51 24.43
C SER A 63 5.80 20.31 23.07
N MET A 64 6.44 19.64 22.10
CA MET A 64 5.94 19.47 20.73
C MET A 64 5.40 18.06 20.44
N ARG A 65 5.36 17.16 21.44
CA ARG A 65 4.87 15.79 21.27
C ARG A 65 3.42 15.73 20.75
N SER A 66 2.55 16.62 21.22
CA SER A 66 1.17 16.72 20.73
C SER A 66 1.11 17.06 19.23
N LEU A 67 1.99 17.96 18.77
CA LEU A 67 2.11 18.32 17.35
C LEU A 67 2.67 17.18 16.51
N ALA A 68 3.63 16.41 17.03
CA ALA A 68 4.19 15.26 16.34
C ALA A 68 3.14 14.15 16.13
N THR A 69 2.32 13.88 17.15
CA THR A 69 1.20 12.94 17.03
C THR A 69 0.15 13.44 16.04
N SER A 70 -0.25 14.72 16.10
CA SER A 70 -1.25 15.25 15.16
C SER A 70 -0.75 15.25 13.71
N LEU A 71 0.54 15.51 13.49
CA LEU A 71 1.17 15.43 12.17
C LEU A 71 1.19 13.98 11.65
N SER A 72 1.38 12.99 12.52
CA SER A 72 1.32 11.56 12.16
C SER A 72 -0.08 11.18 11.64
N TRP A 73 -1.13 11.60 12.37
CA TRP A 73 -2.52 11.38 11.93
C TRP A 73 -2.86 12.15 10.66
N ALA A 74 -2.37 13.39 10.52
CA ALA A 74 -2.54 14.17 9.29
C ALA A 74 -1.87 13.50 8.09
N SER A 75 -0.67 12.93 8.27
CA SER A 75 0.03 12.17 7.24
C SER A 75 -0.75 10.91 6.84
N LEU A 76 -1.34 10.18 7.79
CA LEU A 76 -2.21 9.04 7.51
C LEU A 76 -3.44 9.46 6.70
N ALA A 77 -4.12 10.55 7.11
CA ALA A 77 -5.27 11.10 6.38
C ALA A 77 -4.88 11.49 4.94
N MET A 78 -3.73 12.16 4.77
CA MET A 78 -3.19 12.50 3.45
C MET A 78 -2.93 11.26 2.59
N GLY A 79 -2.44 10.16 3.20
CA GLY A 79 -2.29 8.87 2.53
C GLY A 79 -3.61 8.31 1.99
N TYR A 80 -4.70 8.38 2.77
CA TYR A 80 -6.02 7.96 2.32
C TYR A 80 -6.56 8.81 1.16
N TYR A 81 -6.39 10.13 1.22
CA TYR A 81 -6.76 11.01 0.12
C TYR A 81 -5.95 10.72 -1.14
N LEU A 82 -4.63 10.54 -0.99
CA LEU A 82 -3.75 10.19 -2.10
C LEU A 82 -4.15 8.86 -2.75
N SER A 83 -4.57 7.86 -1.95
CA SER A 83 -5.11 6.60 -2.48
C SER A 83 -6.31 6.82 -3.39
N SER A 84 -7.26 7.68 -2.99
CA SER A 84 -8.42 8.02 -3.82
C SER A 84 -8.02 8.73 -5.12
N VAL A 85 -7.07 9.67 -5.03
CA VAL A 85 -6.54 10.39 -6.20
C VAL A 85 -5.85 9.43 -7.17
N ILE A 86 -5.03 8.49 -6.68
CA ILE A 86 -4.37 7.48 -7.51
C ILE A 86 -5.41 6.64 -8.24
N VAL A 87 -6.45 6.17 -7.55
CA VAL A 87 -7.54 5.41 -8.18
C VAL A 87 -8.25 6.23 -9.26
N SER A 88 -8.53 7.51 -8.98
CA SER A 88 -9.14 8.43 -9.95
C SER A 88 -8.27 8.63 -11.19
N ILE A 89 -6.97 8.86 -11.02
CA ILE A 89 -6.00 9.00 -12.11
C ILE A 89 -5.95 7.72 -12.95
N VAL A 90 -5.82 6.55 -12.31
CA VAL A 90 -5.75 5.28 -13.03
C VAL A 90 -7.04 5.03 -13.81
N ASN A 91 -8.20 5.33 -13.23
CA ASN A 91 -9.47 5.25 -13.92
C ASN A 91 -9.54 6.20 -15.13
N SER A 92 -9.17 7.47 -14.96
CA SER A 92 -9.19 8.45 -16.04
C SER A 92 -8.23 8.10 -17.19
N VAL A 93 -7.01 7.67 -16.88
CA VAL A 93 -6.01 7.27 -17.89
C VAL A 93 -6.46 6.02 -18.64
N THR A 94 -7.08 5.06 -17.94
CA THR A 94 -7.56 3.84 -18.58
C THR A 94 -8.81 4.08 -19.43
N ASP A 95 -9.75 4.90 -18.95
CA ASP A 95 -11.01 5.21 -19.65
C ASP A 95 -10.77 5.91 -20.99
N ASN A 96 -9.74 6.78 -21.05
CA ASN A 96 -9.38 7.52 -22.28
C ASN A 96 -8.78 6.63 -23.39
N SER A 97 -8.49 5.36 -23.11
CA SER A 97 -7.85 4.42 -24.05
C SER A 97 -8.85 3.54 -24.82
N GLY A 98 -10.16 3.82 -24.73
CA GLY A 98 -11.21 3.06 -25.43
C GLY A 98 -11.40 1.62 -24.93
N HIS A 99 -10.71 1.25 -23.83
CA HIS A 99 -10.78 -0.05 -23.17
C HIS A 99 -11.37 0.13 -21.76
N SER A 100 -12.04 -0.89 -21.24
CA SER A 100 -12.71 -0.83 -19.93
C SER A 100 -11.75 -0.38 -18.82
N PRO A 101 -12.15 0.59 -17.97
CA PRO A 101 -11.30 1.13 -16.90
C PRO A 101 -10.82 0.03 -15.94
N TRP A 102 -9.55 0.11 -15.51
CA TRP A 102 -8.95 -0.92 -14.65
C TRP A 102 -9.70 -1.08 -13.34
N LEU A 103 -10.24 0.02 -12.77
CA LEU A 103 -10.97 -0.01 -11.50
C LEU A 103 -12.50 0.16 -11.57
N SER A 104 -13.10 0.38 -12.74
CA SER A 104 -14.53 0.71 -12.89
C SER A 104 -15.29 -0.19 -13.89
N ALA A 105 -15.00 -1.49 -13.91
CA ALA A 105 -15.76 -2.45 -14.72
C ALA A 105 -16.88 -3.12 -13.91
N HIS A 106 -18.00 -3.43 -14.59
CA HIS A 106 -19.24 -4.00 -14.02
C HIS A 106 -19.08 -5.43 -13.42
N THR A 107 -17.88 -6.02 -13.45
CA THR A 107 -17.60 -7.37 -12.92
C THR A 107 -16.14 -7.48 -12.44
N ILE A 108 -15.94 -7.86 -11.17
CA ILE A 108 -14.62 -7.98 -10.51
C ILE A 108 -13.64 -8.90 -11.27
N ASN A 109 -14.13 -9.90 -12.00
CA ASN A 109 -13.28 -10.83 -12.75
C ASN A 109 -12.60 -10.23 -13.98
N ARG A 110 -13.13 -9.13 -14.55
CA ARG A 110 -12.48 -8.41 -15.67
C ARG A 110 -11.51 -7.32 -15.21
N TYR A 111 -11.47 -7.06 -13.92
CA TYR A 111 -10.61 -6.04 -13.32
C TYR A 111 -9.13 -6.39 -13.52
N HIS A 112 -8.32 -5.44 -13.98
CA HIS A 112 -6.87 -5.64 -14.15
C HIS A 112 -6.12 -5.30 -12.84
N LEU A 113 -6.54 -5.94 -11.75
CA LEU A 113 -6.04 -5.73 -10.37
C LEU A 113 -4.53 -6.00 -10.27
N ASP A 114 -4.04 -6.95 -11.06
CA ASP A 114 -2.64 -7.29 -11.20
C ASP A 114 -1.79 -6.08 -11.66
N ARG A 115 -2.26 -5.32 -12.65
CA ARG A 115 -1.55 -4.12 -13.13
C ARG A 115 -1.57 -2.99 -12.11
N PHE A 116 -2.70 -2.81 -11.42
CA PHE A 116 -2.81 -1.85 -10.34
C PHE A 116 -1.87 -2.19 -9.17
N TYR A 117 -1.79 -3.47 -8.77
CA TYR A 117 -0.87 -3.91 -7.73
C TYR A 117 0.60 -3.78 -8.13
N TRP A 118 0.94 -3.99 -9.41
CA TRP A 118 2.29 -3.70 -9.92
C TRP A 118 2.62 -2.21 -9.89
N LEU A 119 1.69 -1.34 -10.31
CA LEU A 119 1.85 0.11 -10.20
C LEU A 119 2.07 0.54 -8.75
N MET A 120 1.25 0.03 -7.83
CA MET A 120 1.41 0.29 -6.39
C MET A 120 2.73 -0.27 -5.85
N CYS A 121 3.23 -1.38 -6.39
CA CYS A 121 4.53 -1.94 -6.03
C CYS A 121 5.67 -1.01 -6.44
N VAL A 122 5.66 -0.51 -7.68
CA VAL A 122 6.68 0.44 -8.18
C VAL A 122 6.63 1.74 -7.37
N LEU A 123 5.44 2.29 -7.14
CA LEU A 123 5.25 3.51 -6.35
C LEU A 123 5.74 3.33 -4.91
N SER A 124 5.46 2.18 -4.29
CA SER A 124 5.94 1.84 -2.95
C SER A 124 7.46 1.73 -2.89
N ALA A 125 8.08 1.14 -3.93
CA ALA A 125 9.54 1.02 -4.02
C ALA A 125 10.20 2.41 -4.18
N LEU A 126 9.64 3.28 -5.01
CA LEU A 126 10.12 4.66 -5.15
C LEU A 126 9.99 5.44 -3.83
N ASN A 127 8.85 5.30 -3.14
CA ASN A 127 8.65 5.91 -1.82
C ASN A 127 9.69 5.41 -0.80
N PHE A 128 9.97 4.10 -0.78
CA PHE A 128 10.97 3.53 0.10
C PHE A 128 12.40 4.04 -0.21
N LEU A 129 12.77 4.15 -1.48
CA LEU A 129 14.06 4.72 -1.88
C LEU A 129 14.19 6.19 -1.49
N HIS A 130 13.12 6.95 -1.66
CA HIS A 130 13.06 8.35 -1.23
C HIS A 130 13.21 8.47 0.29
N TYR A 131 12.48 7.65 1.06
CA TYR A 131 12.64 7.57 2.50
C TYR A 131 14.08 7.21 2.90
N LEU A 132 14.67 6.18 2.28
CA LEU A 132 16.03 5.74 2.59
C LEU A 132 17.06 6.84 2.30
N PHE A 133 16.89 7.57 1.20
CA PHE A 133 17.74 8.71 0.87
C PHE A 133 17.74 9.78 1.97
N TRP A 134 16.55 10.15 2.48
CA TRP A 134 16.44 11.09 3.60
C TRP A 134 16.94 10.52 4.91
N ALA A 135 16.64 9.25 5.20
CA ALA A 135 17.07 8.57 6.42
C ALA A 135 18.60 8.50 6.53
N MET A 136 19.30 8.22 5.43
CA MET A 136 20.77 8.21 5.40
C MET A 136 21.38 9.60 5.61
N ARG A 137 20.66 10.67 5.25
CA ARG A 137 21.14 12.05 5.38
C ARG A 137 20.71 12.71 6.69
N TYR A 138 19.75 12.12 7.40
CA TYR A 138 19.26 12.61 8.69
C TYR A 138 20.31 12.36 9.77
N GLN A 139 20.69 13.43 10.48
CA GLN A 139 21.54 13.32 11.66
C GLN A 139 20.65 13.22 12.90
N TYR A 140 20.74 12.08 13.59
CA TYR A 140 20.07 11.89 14.86
C TYR A 140 20.57 12.90 15.89
N ARG A 141 19.66 13.35 16.76
CA ARG A 141 20.04 14.24 17.84
C ARG A 141 20.89 13.46 18.84
N SER A 142 22.14 13.88 19.04
CA SER A 142 23.04 13.22 19.99
C SER A 142 22.42 13.23 21.38
N ALA A 143 22.21 12.05 21.97
CA ALA A 143 21.71 11.86 23.33
C ALA A 143 22.73 12.28 24.42
N GLY A 144 23.62 13.23 24.13
CA GLY A 144 24.79 13.55 24.96
C GLY A 144 25.20 15.02 24.98
N ALA A 145 24.33 15.97 24.64
CA ALA A 145 24.64 17.40 24.75
C ALA A 145 23.53 18.20 25.44
N SER A 146 23.32 17.92 26.72
CA SER A 146 22.85 18.93 27.68
C SER A 146 23.42 18.56 29.05
N LYS A 147 24.54 19.19 29.40
CA LYS A 147 24.87 19.49 30.80
C LYS A 147 24.17 20.80 31.17
#